data_AF-A0A964NPN4-F1
#
_entry.id   AF-A0A964NPN4-F1
#
_cell.length_a   1.000
_cell.length_b   1.000
_cell.length_c   1.000
_cell.angle_alpha   90.00
_cell.angle_beta   90.00
_cell.angle_gamma   90.00
#
_symmetry.space_group_name_H-M   'P 1'
#
loop_
_entity.id
_entity.type
_entity.pdbx_description
1 polymer ?
#
loop_
_entity_poly.entity_id
_entity_poly.type
_entity_poly.pdbx_seq_one_letter_code
_entity_poly.pdbx_strand_id
1 'polypeptide(L)'
;MKLRKLSMAALALGLLAAPEAFAQGEQFVPVTIYRTGAYANTGAPLMVGYMDYMAMLNERDGGVGGVKLTWEECETGYQNDRMVECYERLKGKGPTGAAVFNPLGTGLTYAILEKAAADKIPIVSLGYGRTDSTDGRVFPYSFPLITNYWSQSTAKIKFIAVKEGGMDKLKGKKIANVHHDSAYGKETIPVLDEQAKKYGFEVKHYPVAHPGLDQKATWLQIRQARPDWVILRGWGVMSQVSIKEAAAIGFARDKMVGVYWSGSEQDTVPAGDAAKGYISAAMHGSGTAFPVVQDVIRHVYDKGKGNGDKKEIGTVMWNRGIIHGLVNIEAIIVAQAKFGKKPLKGEEVQFGLENLNFTAERVKALGAENLLPPFKTSCRDHEGQAPVKFQQWDGQKWVMISDWVTTDQSIVRPMIEVSAASYAKEKNITPRSC
;
A
#
# COMPACT_ATOMS: atom_id res chain seq x y z
N MET A 1 43.56 73.32 -32.19
CA MET A 1 43.26 73.75 -30.80
C MET A 1 42.07 72.94 -30.29
N LYS A 2 42.24 72.24 -29.17
CA LYS A 2 41.24 71.53 -28.32
C LYS A 2 40.65 70.17 -28.79
N LEU A 3 41.19 69.11 -28.17
CA LEU A 3 40.55 67.82 -27.88
C LEU A 3 39.21 67.98 -27.13
N ARG A 4 38.27 67.03 -27.30
CA ARG A 4 37.54 66.38 -26.19
C ARG A 4 36.72 65.13 -26.63
N LYS A 5 37.19 63.97 -26.16
CA LYS A 5 36.49 62.80 -25.54
C LYS A 5 35.32 62.13 -26.31
N LEU A 6 35.49 60.87 -26.75
CA LEU A 6 34.94 59.62 -26.17
C LEU A 6 33.40 59.64 -26.04
N SER A 7 32.64 58.72 -26.66
CA SER A 7 32.59 57.30 -26.25
C SER A 7 31.89 56.41 -27.29
N MET A 8 32.43 55.21 -27.52
CA MET A 8 31.72 54.07 -28.12
C MET A 8 30.63 53.57 -27.17
N ALA A 9 29.44 53.28 -27.70
CA ALA A 9 28.46 52.42 -27.04
C ALA A 9 28.25 51.18 -27.91
N ALA A 10 28.89 50.08 -27.51
CA ALA A 10 28.56 48.74 -27.98
C ALA A 10 27.27 48.29 -27.28
N LEU A 11 26.23 47.95 -28.06
CA LEU A 11 25.04 47.30 -27.52
C LEU A 11 25.20 45.79 -27.69
N ALA A 12 25.59 45.11 -26.61
CA ALA A 12 25.63 43.66 -26.52
C ALA A 12 24.49 43.16 -25.61
N LEU A 13 23.75 42.19 -26.16
CA LEU A 13 22.91 41.15 -25.54
C LEU A 13 21.78 41.52 -24.56
N GLY A 14 20.61 40.99 -24.90
CA GLY A 14 19.63 40.48 -23.94
C GLY A 14 18.79 39.39 -24.59
N LEU A 15 19.29 38.15 -24.60
CA LEU A 15 18.39 36.99 -24.70
C LEU A 15 17.46 37.07 -23.48
N LEU A 16 16.18 37.30 -23.72
CA LEU A 16 15.13 37.12 -22.73
C LEU A 16 15.04 35.62 -22.42
N ALA A 17 15.88 35.16 -21.47
CA ALA A 17 15.52 34.01 -20.67
C ALA A 17 14.29 34.43 -19.86
N ALA A 18 13.14 33.83 -20.17
CA ALA A 18 11.99 33.93 -19.28
C ALA A 18 12.45 33.49 -17.88
N PRO A 19 12.11 34.22 -16.81
CA PRO A 19 12.36 33.70 -15.47
C PRO A 19 11.50 32.44 -15.32
N GLU A 20 12.14 31.29 -15.18
CA GLU A 20 11.51 30.15 -14.52
C GLU A 20 11.17 30.62 -13.11
N ALA A 21 9.91 31.01 -12.91
CA ALA A 21 9.38 31.31 -11.59
C ALA A 21 9.45 30.00 -10.77
N PHE A 22 10.54 29.81 -10.02
CA PHE A 22 10.59 28.81 -8.96
C PHE A 22 9.42 29.08 -8.01
N ALA A 23 8.55 28.09 -7.86
CA ALA A 23 7.31 28.22 -7.10
C ALA A 23 7.61 28.57 -5.64
N GLN A 24 6.97 29.61 -5.11
CA GLN A 24 6.99 29.90 -3.68
C GLN A 24 6.19 28.82 -2.94
N GLY A 25 6.87 28.07 -2.06
CA GLY A 25 6.25 27.16 -1.09
C GLY A 25 6.68 25.70 -1.22
N GLU A 26 6.46 24.94 -0.14
CA GLU A 26 6.76 23.51 -0.03
C GLU A 26 5.46 22.69 -0.12
N GLN A 27 5.54 21.47 -0.65
CA GLN A 27 4.43 20.52 -0.63
C GLN A 27 4.51 19.68 0.65
N PHE A 28 3.57 19.90 1.56
CA PHE A 28 3.51 19.13 2.81
C PHE A 28 2.81 17.78 2.61
N VAL A 29 3.43 16.72 3.11
CA VAL A 29 2.98 15.33 3.04
C VAL A 29 3.10 14.71 4.44
N PRO A 30 1.99 14.54 5.19
CA PRO A 30 2.04 14.02 6.55
C PRO A 30 2.51 12.56 6.60
N VAL A 31 3.25 12.20 7.65
CA VAL A 31 3.73 10.83 7.90
C VAL A 31 3.13 10.31 9.20
N THR A 32 2.02 9.57 9.09
CA THR A 32 1.47 8.82 10.23
C THR A 32 2.18 7.49 10.34
N ILE A 33 2.77 7.22 11.50
CA ILE A 33 3.69 6.11 11.72
C ILE A 33 3.39 5.46 13.07
N TYR A 34 3.69 4.17 13.23
CA TYR A 34 3.72 3.51 14.54
C TYR A 34 5.06 2.82 14.76
N ARG A 35 5.83 3.35 15.70
CA ARG A 35 7.10 2.80 16.21
C ARG A 35 6.92 2.09 17.54
N THR A 36 5.70 2.14 18.10
CA THR A 36 5.31 1.49 19.35
C THR A 36 4.14 0.52 19.14
N GLY A 37 3.90 -0.34 20.13
CA GLY A 37 2.81 -1.34 20.09
C GLY A 37 3.18 -2.64 19.37
N ALA A 38 2.23 -3.57 19.30
CA ALA A 38 2.44 -4.95 18.83
C ALA A 38 2.86 -5.08 17.35
N TYR A 39 2.87 -3.96 16.63
CA TYR A 39 3.00 -3.91 15.17
C TYR A 39 4.11 -2.98 14.68
N ALA A 40 4.81 -2.34 15.62
CA ALA A 40 5.90 -1.39 15.37
C ALA A 40 6.93 -1.89 14.35
N ASN A 41 7.24 -3.19 14.41
CA ASN A 41 8.22 -3.85 13.56
C ASN A 41 7.84 -3.85 12.06
N THR A 42 6.58 -3.59 11.71
CA THR A 42 6.13 -3.49 10.30
C THR A 42 5.87 -2.05 9.87
N GLY A 43 5.24 -1.24 10.73
CA GLY A 43 4.90 0.15 10.39
C GLY A 43 6.10 1.07 10.28
N ALA A 44 7.08 0.91 11.19
CA ALA A 44 8.27 1.74 11.19
C ALA A 44 9.09 1.62 9.90
N PRO A 45 9.56 0.42 9.46
CA PRO A 45 10.33 0.30 8.23
C PRO A 45 9.55 0.76 6.99
N LEU A 46 8.23 0.56 6.97
CA LEU A 46 7.37 1.04 5.87
C LEU A 46 7.42 2.57 5.73
N MET A 47 7.17 3.33 6.79
CA MET A 47 7.18 4.78 6.67
C MET A 47 8.59 5.37 6.55
N VAL A 48 9.60 4.68 7.06
CA VAL A 48 11.00 5.01 6.76
C VAL A 48 11.25 4.95 5.25
N GLY A 49 10.83 3.87 4.57
CA GLY A 49 10.95 3.78 3.11
C GLY A 49 10.20 4.91 2.38
N TYR A 50 9.02 5.29 2.87
CA TYR A 50 8.27 6.42 2.29
C TYR A 50 9.02 7.76 2.40
N MET A 51 9.56 8.06 3.58
CA MET A 51 10.37 9.26 3.79
C MET A 51 11.68 9.22 3.00
N ASP A 52 12.34 8.06 2.91
CA ASP A 52 13.56 7.90 2.13
C ASP A 52 13.31 8.15 0.63
N TYR A 53 12.16 7.75 0.10
CA TYR A 53 11.77 8.07 -1.28
C TYR A 53 11.57 9.58 -1.49
N MET A 54 10.84 10.25 -0.57
CA MET A 54 10.64 11.71 -0.65
C MET A 54 11.98 12.47 -0.51
N ALA A 55 12.86 12.02 0.39
CA ALA A 55 14.20 12.55 0.55
C ALA A 55 15.03 12.37 -0.73
N MET A 56 14.95 11.19 -1.36
CA MET A 56 15.63 10.92 -2.62
C MET A 56 15.20 11.90 -3.72
N LEU A 57 13.90 12.16 -3.89
CA LEU A 57 13.42 13.14 -4.87
C LEU A 57 13.88 14.57 -4.56
N ASN A 58 13.88 14.96 -3.28
CA ASN A 58 14.41 16.26 -2.89
C ASN A 58 15.91 16.42 -3.19
N GLU A 59 16.70 15.38 -2.98
CA GLU A 59 18.16 15.37 -3.16
C GLU A 59 18.60 15.19 -4.61
N ARG A 60 17.90 14.35 -5.37
CA ARG A 60 18.22 14.01 -6.77
C ARG A 60 17.63 15.03 -7.73
N ASP A 61 16.37 15.42 -7.52
CA ASP A 61 15.56 16.15 -8.51
C ASP A 61 15.26 17.58 -8.09
N GLY A 62 15.66 17.98 -6.88
CA GLY A 62 15.32 19.30 -6.33
C GLY A 62 13.88 19.42 -5.84
N GLY A 63 13.17 18.29 -5.70
CA GLY A 63 11.74 18.23 -5.41
C GLY A 63 10.92 17.83 -6.64
N VAL A 64 9.60 18.01 -6.58
CA VAL A 64 8.67 17.59 -7.63
C VAL A 64 8.18 18.81 -8.39
N GLY A 65 8.54 18.91 -9.68
CA GLY A 65 8.25 20.09 -10.48
C GLY A 65 8.93 21.37 -9.96
N GLY A 66 10.04 21.23 -9.22
CA GLY A 66 10.72 22.34 -8.53
C GLY A 66 10.15 22.68 -7.16
N VAL A 67 9.14 21.95 -6.68
CA VAL A 67 8.54 22.13 -5.35
C VAL A 67 9.14 21.11 -4.39
N LYS A 68 9.77 21.57 -3.30
CA LYS A 68 10.31 20.67 -2.27
C LYS A 68 9.19 19.96 -1.51
N LEU A 69 9.41 18.67 -1.24
CA LEU A 69 8.52 17.87 -0.40
C LEU A 69 8.94 18.05 1.08
N THR A 70 7.99 18.32 1.97
CA THR A 70 8.24 18.34 3.42
C THR A 70 7.25 17.45 4.15
N TRP A 71 7.66 16.93 5.31
CA TRP A 71 6.85 16.01 6.09
C TRP A 71 7.09 16.19 7.58
N GLU A 72 6.12 15.72 8.37
CA GLU A 72 6.24 15.60 9.81
C GLU A 72 5.69 14.23 10.23
N GLU A 73 6.44 13.54 11.08
CA GLU A 73 6.00 12.29 11.69
C GLU A 73 4.95 12.53 12.79
N CYS A 74 3.95 11.65 12.87
CA CYS A 74 3.07 11.54 14.01
C CYS A 74 2.86 10.09 14.43
N GLU A 75 3.23 9.78 15.68
CA GLU A 75 3.15 8.44 16.27
C GLU A 75 1.70 8.09 16.62
N THR A 76 1.15 7.10 15.93
CA THR A 76 -0.21 6.61 16.17
C THR A 76 -0.25 5.46 17.18
N GLY A 77 0.85 4.75 17.42
CA GLY A 77 0.87 3.53 18.24
C GLY A 77 -0.11 2.45 17.76
N TYR A 78 -0.56 2.54 16.51
CA TYR A 78 -1.67 1.77 15.96
C TYR A 78 -3.01 1.96 16.70
N GLN A 79 -3.25 3.14 17.28
CA GLN A 79 -4.49 3.46 17.99
C GLN A 79 -5.37 4.43 17.20
N ASN A 80 -6.68 4.16 17.19
CA ASN A 80 -7.64 4.93 16.40
C ASN A 80 -7.78 6.37 16.88
N ASP A 81 -7.80 6.59 18.19
CA ASP A 81 -7.87 7.92 18.82
C ASP A 81 -6.64 8.77 18.49
N ARG A 82 -5.45 8.18 18.61
CA ARG A 82 -4.19 8.84 18.21
C ARG A 82 -4.12 9.14 16.72
N MET A 83 -4.69 8.27 15.87
CA MET A 83 -4.80 8.58 14.45
C MET A 83 -5.67 9.82 14.20
N VAL A 84 -6.78 9.97 14.92
CA VAL A 84 -7.61 11.20 14.84
C VAL A 84 -6.82 12.42 15.32
N GLU A 85 -6.09 12.31 16.44
CA GLU A 85 -5.22 13.39 16.93
C GLU A 85 -4.18 13.79 15.89
N CYS A 86 -3.45 12.82 15.34
CA CYS A 86 -2.45 13.04 14.29
C CYS A 86 -3.06 13.71 13.05
N TYR A 87 -4.24 13.27 12.63
CA TYR A 87 -4.95 13.85 11.51
C TYR A 87 -5.28 15.33 11.76
N GLU A 88 -5.92 15.66 12.88
CA GLU A 88 -6.28 17.04 13.21
C GLU A 88 -5.05 17.95 13.36
N ARG A 89 -3.95 17.42 13.90
CA ARG A 89 -2.69 18.15 14.06
C ARG A 89 -2.01 18.48 12.74
N LEU A 90 -2.09 17.57 11.76
CA LEU A 90 -1.31 17.65 10.52
C LEU A 90 -2.10 18.17 9.33
N LYS A 91 -3.44 18.09 9.33
CA LYS A 91 -4.27 18.38 8.15
C LYS A 91 -4.08 19.79 7.57
N GLY A 92 -3.83 20.78 8.42
CA GLY A 92 -3.63 22.19 8.04
C GLY A 92 -2.18 22.62 7.83
N LYS A 93 -1.20 21.71 7.93
CA LYS A 93 0.22 22.07 7.82
C LYS A 93 0.66 22.27 6.36
N GLY A 94 1.61 23.19 6.17
CA GLY A 94 2.07 23.63 4.86
C GLY A 94 1.16 24.69 4.22
N PRO A 95 1.60 25.32 3.12
CA PRO A 95 0.89 26.44 2.48
C PRO A 95 -0.46 26.05 1.87
N THR A 96 -0.68 24.76 1.60
CA THR A 96 -1.91 24.23 0.98
C THR A 96 -2.59 23.14 1.80
N GLY A 97 -2.17 22.94 3.05
CA GLY A 97 -2.58 21.82 3.88
C GLY A 97 -1.94 20.49 3.47
N ALA A 98 -2.35 19.41 4.11
CA ALA A 98 -1.87 18.07 3.79
C ALA A 98 -2.30 17.63 2.38
N ALA A 99 -1.34 17.17 1.58
CA ALA A 99 -1.63 16.61 0.25
C ALA A 99 -2.44 15.31 0.31
N VAL A 100 -2.03 14.38 1.19
CA VAL A 100 -2.57 13.01 1.27
C VAL A 100 -2.19 12.37 2.61
N PHE A 101 -3.09 11.58 3.20
CA PHE A 101 -2.80 10.77 4.39
C PHE A 101 -2.65 9.29 4.05
N ASN A 102 -1.72 8.61 4.73
CA ASN A 102 -1.52 7.17 4.66
C ASN A 102 -1.70 6.56 6.08
N PRO A 103 -2.91 6.16 6.51
CA PRO A 103 -3.19 5.82 7.92
C PRO A 103 -2.56 4.52 8.42
N LEU A 104 -2.12 3.64 7.52
CA LEU A 104 -1.46 2.36 7.79
C LEU A 104 -2.22 1.35 8.67
N GLY A 105 -3.55 1.44 8.73
CA GLY A 105 -4.39 0.45 9.40
C GLY A 105 -5.85 0.58 8.97
N THR A 106 -6.59 -0.53 8.90
CA THR A 106 -8.02 -0.50 8.51
C THR A 106 -8.85 0.30 9.52
N GLY A 107 -8.67 0.06 10.83
CA GLY A 107 -9.37 0.82 11.87
C GLY A 107 -9.00 2.31 11.86
N LEU A 108 -7.71 2.60 11.68
CA LEU A 108 -7.18 3.97 11.57
C LEU A 108 -7.77 4.71 10.36
N THR A 109 -7.92 4.01 9.23
CA THR A 109 -8.58 4.54 8.03
C THR A 109 -10.04 4.88 8.31
N TYR A 110 -10.78 3.98 8.98
CA TYR A 110 -12.18 4.23 9.32
C TYR A 110 -12.35 5.42 10.29
N ALA A 111 -11.43 5.58 11.24
CA ALA A 111 -11.47 6.63 12.24
C ALA A 111 -11.41 8.05 11.66
N ILE A 112 -10.80 8.22 10.48
CA ILE A 112 -10.65 9.54 9.82
C ILE A 112 -11.42 9.66 8.50
N LEU A 113 -12.12 8.61 8.05
CA LEU A 113 -12.72 8.54 6.71
C LEU A 113 -13.69 9.70 6.43
N GLU A 114 -14.64 9.94 7.33
CA GLU A 114 -15.64 11.01 7.15
C GLU A 114 -15.02 12.40 7.29
N LYS A 115 -14.05 12.56 8.20
CA LYS A 115 -13.31 13.82 8.41
C LYS A 115 -12.52 14.20 7.16
N ALA A 116 -11.77 13.24 6.60
CA ALA A 116 -10.99 13.43 5.38
C ALA A 116 -11.87 13.79 4.17
N ALA A 117 -13.05 13.17 4.05
CA ALA A 117 -14.01 13.55 3.02
C ALA A 117 -14.55 14.98 3.21
N ALA A 118 -14.87 15.38 4.45
CA ALA A 118 -15.35 16.73 4.76
C ALA A 118 -14.27 17.81 4.55
N ASP A 119 -13.03 17.52 4.96
CA ASP A 119 -11.87 18.39 4.79
C ASP A 119 -11.30 18.36 3.36
N LYS A 120 -11.81 17.44 2.51
CA LYS A 120 -11.38 17.22 1.13
C LYS A 120 -9.90 16.86 0.99
N ILE A 121 -9.44 15.98 1.88
CA ILE A 121 -8.07 15.49 1.91
C ILE A 121 -8.10 13.99 1.57
N PRO A 122 -7.40 13.55 0.51
CA PRO A 122 -7.42 12.15 0.13
C PRO A 122 -6.70 11.27 1.17
N ILE A 123 -7.26 10.10 1.38
CA ILE A 123 -6.66 8.98 2.11
C ILE A 123 -6.21 7.94 1.09
N VAL A 124 -4.95 7.51 1.19
CA VAL A 124 -4.42 6.37 0.45
C VAL A 124 -4.23 5.19 1.39
N SER A 125 -4.84 4.06 1.02
CA SER A 125 -4.71 2.79 1.74
C SER A 125 -4.23 1.68 0.80
N LEU A 126 -2.93 1.67 0.48
CA LEU A 126 -2.32 0.72 -0.46
C LEU A 126 -2.53 -0.73 -0.02
N GLY A 127 -3.45 -1.43 -0.69
CA GLY A 127 -3.81 -2.79 -0.34
C GLY A 127 -4.34 -2.99 1.09
N TYR A 128 -5.00 -1.99 1.65
CA TYR A 128 -5.78 -2.14 2.87
C TYR A 128 -6.95 -1.17 2.91
N GLY A 129 -7.59 -1.04 4.07
CA GLY A 129 -8.67 -0.09 4.30
C GLY A 129 -10.03 -0.70 3.99
N ARG A 130 -10.93 0.16 3.50
CA ARG A 130 -12.31 -0.18 3.13
C ARG A 130 -12.32 -0.70 1.70
N THR A 131 -12.82 -1.90 1.45
CA THR A 131 -12.78 -2.43 0.08
C THR A 131 -13.73 -1.69 -0.87
N ASP A 132 -14.91 -1.30 -0.37
CA ASP A 132 -15.91 -0.59 -1.17
C ASP A 132 -15.56 0.87 -1.49
N SER A 133 -14.51 1.45 -0.88
CA SER A 133 -13.96 2.75 -1.30
C SER A 133 -13.29 2.72 -2.66
N THR A 134 -13.19 1.53 -3.27
CA THR A 134 -12.91 1.36 -4.69
C THR A 134 -13.95 2.07 -5.56
N ASP A 135 -15.22 2.16 -5.15
CA ASP A 135 -16.23 2.95 -5.86
C ASP A 135 -16.10 4.44 -5.50
N GLY A 136 -15.24 5.12 -6.25
CA GLY A 136 -14.97 6.54 -6.04
C GLY A 136 -16.20 7.43 -6.19
N ARG A 137 -17.30 6.97 -6.79
CA ARG A 137 -18.56 7.73 -6.83
C ARG A 137 -19.13 8.00 -5.43
N VAL A 138 -18.92 7.07 -4.49
CA VAL A 138 -19.36 7.19 -3.09
C VAL A 138 -18.23 7.72 -2.20
N PHE A 139 -16.98 7.36 -2.51
CA PHE A 139 -15.82 7.68 -1.69
C PHE A 139 -14.80 8.57 -2.41
N PRO A 140 -15.10 9.86 -2.63
CA PRO A 140 -14.25 10.74 -3.43
C PRO A 140 -12.82 10.92 -2.90
N TYR A 141 -12.61 10.74 -1.59
CA TYR A 141 -11.33 10.99 -0.91
C TYR A 141 -10.74 9.73 -0.25
N SER A 142 -11.12 8.53 -0.65
CA SER A 142 -10.54 7.29 -0.10
C SER A 142 -10.15 6.34 -1.23
N PHE A 143 -8.87 5.93 -1.24
CA PHE A 143 -8.26 5.23 -2.36
C PHE A 143 -7.57 3.94 -1.90
N PRO A 144 -8.20 2.76 -2.06
CA PRO A 144 -7.61 1.47 -1.73
C PRO A 144 -6.74 0.95 -2.90
N LEU A 145 -5.74 1.76 -3.28
CA LEU A 145 -4.96 1.61 -4.51
C LEU A 145 -4.20 0.27 -4.60
N ILE A 146 -3.78 -0.01 -5.84
CA ILE A 146 -3.07 -1.20 -6.29
C ILE A 146 -4.01 -2.40 -6.30
N THR A 147 -4.28 -2.99 -5.14
CA THR A 147 -5.16 -4.16 -5.04
C THR A 147 -5.79 -4.21 -3.66
N ASN A 148 -7.12 -4.20 -3.57
CA ASN A 148 -7.84 -4.30 -2.31
C ASN A 148 -7.91 -5.77 -1.79
N TYR A 149 -8.45 -5.96 -0.59
CA TYR A 149 -8.50 -7.27 0.05
C TYR A 149 -9.38 -8.29 -0.68
N TRP A 150 -10.47 -7.87 -1.32
CA TRP A 150 -11.37 -8.78 -2.02
C TRP A 150 -10.75 -9.24 -3.34
N SER A 151 -10.18 -8.30 -4.09
CA SER A 151 -9.35 -8.58 -5.27
C SER A 151 -8.21 -9.54 -4.96
N GLN A 152 -7.47 -9.33 -3.87
CA GLN A 152 -6.43 -10.25 -3.43
C GLN A 152 -7.00 -11.65 -3.11
N SER A 153 -8.16 -11.74 -2.47
CA SER A 153 -8.82 -13.03 -2.19
C SER A 153 -9.12 -13.82 -3.47
N THR A 154 -9.56 -13.12 -4.52
CA THR A 154 -9.78 -13.76 -5.84
C THR A 154 -8.50 -14.30 -6.47
N ALA A 155 -7.42 -13.53 -6.45
CA ALA A 155 -6.12 -13.99 -6.94
C ALA A 155 -5.58 -15.17 -6.10
N LYS A 156 -5.80 -15.18 -4.79
CA LYS A 156 -5.38 -16.25 -3.88
C LYS A 156 -6.04 -17.58 -4.21
N ILE A 157 -7.36 -17.59 -4.46
CA ILE A 157 -8.06 -18.81 -4.85
C ILE A 157 -7.62 -19.29 -6.25
N LYS A 158 -7.38 -18.38 -7.20
CA LYS A 158 -6.80 -18.76 -8.51
C LYS A 158 -5.43 -19.41 -8.35
N PHE A 159 -4.58 -18.88 -7.48
CA PHE A 159 -3.27 -19.47 -7.18
C PHE A 159 -3.40 -20.88 -6.57
N ILE A 160 -4.27 -21.05 -5.58
CA ILE A 160 -4.55 -22.37 -4.98
C ILE A 160 -5.07 -23.35 -6.05
N ALA A 161 -5.97 -22.91 -6.92
CA ALA A 161 -6.48 -23.72 -8.03
C ALA A 161 -5.38 -24.19 -8.98
N VAL A 162 -4.44 -23.30 -9.36
CA VAL A 162 -3.28 -23.68 -10.17
C VAL A 162 -2.45 -24.76 -9.47
N LYS A 163 -2.25 -24.65 -8.16
CA LYS A 163 -1.53 -25.68 -7.36
C LYS A 163 -2.29 -27.01 -7.25
N GLU A 164 -3.61 -27.00 -7.38
CA GLU A 164 -4.46 -28.20 -7.40
C GLU A 164 -4.71 -28.74 -8.82
N GLY A 165 -4.23 -28.04 -9.87
CA GLY A 165 -4.36 -28.48 -11.26
C GLY A 165 -5.59 -27.93 -12.02
N GLY A 166 -6.25 -26.90 -11.50
CA GLY A 166 -7.36 -26.22 -12.18
C GLY A 166 -8.44 -25.70 -11.23
N MET A 167 -9.27 -24.75 -11.68
CA MET A 167 -10.39 -24.21 -10.91
C MET A 167 -11.44 -25.29 -10.59
N ASP A 168 -11.63 -26.27 -11.47
CA ASP A 168 -12.53 -27.41 -11.28
C ASP A 168 -12.08 -28.34 -10.14
N LYS A 169 -10.77 -28.36 -9.84
CA LYS A 169 -10.17 -29.17 -8.78
C LYS A 169 -10.36 -28.60 -7.38
N LEU A 170 -10.93 -27.41 -7.25
CA LEU A 170 -11.32 -26.84 -5.96
C LEU A 170 -12.57 -27.52 -5.39
N LYS A 171 -13.41 -28.14 -6.21
CA LYS A 171 -14.66 -28.74 -5.75
C LYS A 171 -14.39 -29.83 -4.69
N GLY A 172 -15.03 -29.71 -3.53
CA GLY A 172 -14.87 -30.62 -2.39
C GLY A 172 -13.60 -30.42 -1.57
N LYS A 173 -12.72 -29.48 -1.93
CA LYS A 173 -11.55 -29.12 -1.12
C LYS A 173 -11.97 -28.40 0.15
N LYS A 174 -11.19 -28.55 1.21
CA LYS A 174 -11.40 -27.88 2.50
C LYS A 174 -10.36 -26.79 2.70
N ILE A 175 -10.82 -25.56 2.92
CA ILE A 175 -9.97 -24.40 3.18
C ILE A 175 -10.24 -23.85 4.57
N ALA A 176 -9.21 -23.77 5.41
CA ALA A 176 -9.29 -23.09 6.70
C ALA A 176 -8.84 -21.64 6.56
N ASN A 177 -9.71 -20.68 6.87
CA ASN A 177 -9.37 -19.26 6.92
C ASN A 177 -9.05 -18.83 8.36
N VAL A 178 -7.77 -18.76 8.69
CA VAL A 178 -7.28 -18.29 10.00
C VAL A 178 -7.10 -16.78 9.94
N HIS A 179 -7.87 -16.03 10.73
CA HIS A 179 -7.91 -14.57 10.62
C HIS A 179 -7.83 -13.87 11.97
N HIS A 180 -7.16 -12.72 12.00
CA HIS A 180 -7.15 -11.84 13.16
C HIS A 180 -8.59 -11.37 13.47
N ASP A 181 -9.05 -11.48 14.71
CA ASP A 181 -10.42 -11.10 15.10
C ASP A 181 -10.58 -9.57 15.22
N SER A 182 -10.53 -8.89 14.08
CA SER A 182 -10.75 -7.45 13.93
C SER A 182 -11.45 -7.17 12.60
N ALA A 183 -11.82 -5.90 12.37
CA ALA A 183 -12.37 -5.47 11.08
C ALA A 183 -11.48 -5.90 9.90
N TYR A 184 -10.15 -5.77 10.05
CA TYR A 184 -9.18 -6.24 9.07
C TYR A 184 -9.35 -7.73 8.73
N GLY A 185 -9.36 -8.63 9.72
CA GLY A 185 -9.40 -10.07 9.45
C GLY A 185 -10.77 -10.57 8.98
N LYS A 186 -11.85 -9.88 9.34
CA LYS A 186 -13.21 -10.19 8.90
C LYS A 186 -13.51 -9.72 7.47
N GLU A 187 -12.78 -8.73 6.97
CA GLU A 187 -13.04 -8.07 5.69
C GLU A 187 -13.19 -9.03 4.49
N THR A 188 -12.43 -10.13 4.45
CA THR A 188 -12.47 -11.08 3.30
C THR A 188 -13.44 -12.24 3.48
N ILE A 189 -14.14 -12.35 4.62
CA ILE A 189 -15.09 -13.46 4.85
C ILE A 189 -16.17 -13.49 3.75
N PRO A 190 -16.88 -12.38 3.44
CA PRO A 190 -17.97 -12.43 2.47
C PRO A 190 -17.53 -12.86 1.06
N VAL A 191 -16.40 -12.36 0.57
CA VAL A 191 -15.88 -12.74 -0.75
C VAL A 191 -15.38 -14.18 -0.77
N LEU A 192 -14.79 -14.66 0.32
CA LEU A 192 -14.31 -16.04 0.40
C LEU A 192 -15.48 -17.04 0.43
N ASP A 193 -16.57 -16.70 1.12
CA ASP A 193 -17.83 -17.47 1.09
C ASP A 193 -18.46 -17.49 -0.30
N GLU A 194 -18.44 -16.37 -1.02
CA GLU A 194 -18.94 -16.31 -2.39
C GLU A 194 -18.10 -17.17 -3.34
N GLN A 195 -16.76 -17.12 -3.18
CA GLN A 195 -15.86 -17.99 -3.93
C GLN A 195 -16.07 -19.47 -3.58
N ALA A 196 -16.34 -19.80 -2.31
CA ALA A 196 -16.64 -21.16 -1.87
C ALA A 196 -17.90 -21.71 -2.56
N LYS A 197 -18.98 -20.91 -2.56
CA LYS A 197 -20.22 -21.24 -3.28
C LYS A 197 -20.00 -21.42 -4.77
N LYS A 198 -19.27 -20.49 -5.41
CA LYS A 198 -19.03 -20.49 -6.86
C LYS A 198 -18.16 -21.68 -7.32
N TYR A 199 -17.13 -22.01 -6.55
CA TYR A 199 -16.12 -23.01 -6.96
C TYR A 199 -16.27 -24.36 -6.24
N GLY A 200 -17.22 -24.47 -5.30
CA GLY A 200 -17.60 -25.73 -4.66
C GLY A 200 -16.63 -26.26 -3.62
N PHE A 201 -15.70 -25.43 -3.10
CA PHE A 201 -14.88 -25.79 -1.93
C PHE A 201 -15.63 -25.47 -0.63
N GLU A 202 -15.27 -26.17 0.44
CA GLU A 202 -15.70 -25.86 1.80
C GLU A 202 -14.74 -24.85 2.43
N VAL A 203 -15.26 -23.81 3.06
CA VAL A 203 -14.47 -22.89 3.87
C VAL A 203 -14.95 -22.86 5.30
N LYS A 204 -14.02 -22.89 6.25
CA LYS A 204 -14.30 -22.64 7.66
C LYS A 204 -13.42 -21.51 8.17
N HIS A 205 -14.03 -20.57 8.88
CA HIS A 205 -13.32 -19.42 9.44
C HIS A 205 -12.95 -19.64 10.90
N TYR A 206 -11.71 -19.32 11.21
CA TYR A 206 -11.09 -19.53 12.51
C TYR A 206 -10.57 -18.19 13.03
N PRO A 207 -11.35 -17.48 13.87
CA PRO A 207 -10.90 -16.23 14.46
C PRO A 207 -9.78 -16.47 15.46
N VAL A 208 -8.82 -15.55 15.49
CA VAL A 208 -7.74 -15.50 16.48
C VAL A 208 -7.82 -14.14 17.18
N ALA A 209 -8.10 -14.17 18.48
CA ALA A 209 -8.25 -12.97 19.29
C ALA A 209 -6.95 -12.15 19.32
N HIS A 210 -7.09 -10.82 19.33
CA HIS A 210 -5.97 -9.90 19.49
C HIS A 210 -5.23 -10.17 20.82
N PRO A 211 -3.88 -10.16 20.87
CA PRO A 211 -2.92 -9.89 19.80
C PRO A 211 -2.46 -11.12 18.99
N GLY A 212 -3.11 -12.28 19.17
CA GLY A 212 -2.82 -13.50 18.42
C GLY A 212 -1.65 -14.31 18.94
N LEU A 213 -1.36 -14.23 20.24
CA LEU A 213 -0.33 -15.03 20.90
C LEU A 213 -0.80 -16.45 21.27
N ASP A 214 -2.05 -16.59 21.72
CA ASP A 214 -2.64 -17.90 22.00
C ASP A 214 -3.46 -18.38 20.80
N GLN A 215 -2.97 -19.42 20.12
CA GLN A 215 -3.64 -20.01 18.96
C GLN A 215 -3.77 -21.52 19.07
N LYS A 216 -3.32 -22.15 20.17
CA LYS A 216 -3.20 -23.60 20.28
C LYS A 216 -4.54 -24.30 20.09
N ALA A 217 -5.60 -23.77 20.71
CA ALA A 217 -6.96 -24.29 20.54
C ALA A 217 -7.43 -24.22 19.07
N THR A 218 -7.17 -23.09 18.41
CA THR A 218 -7.49 -22.88 16.99
C THR A 218 -6.78 -23.90 16.10
N TRP A 219 -5.47 -24.11 16.30
CA TRP A 219 -4.69 -25.06 15.50
C TRP A 219 -5.04 -26.53 15.80
N LEU A 220 -5.45 -26.87 17.02
CA LEU A 220 -6.02 -28.19 17.31
C LEU A 220 -7.32 -28.44 16.54
N GLN A 221 -8.20 -27.44 16.43
CA GLN A 221 -9.41 -27.56 15.61
C GLN A 221 -9.09 -27.68 14.11
N ILE A 222 -8.06 -26.98 13.62
CA ILE A 222 -7.59 -27.11 12.23
C ILE A 222 -7.05 -28.52 11.97
N ARG A 223 -6.26 -29.07 12.90
CA ARG A 223 -5.76 -30.45 12.81
C ARG A 223 -6.90 -31.46 12.71
N GLN A 224 -7.95 -31.30 13.51
CA GLN A 224 -9.14 -32.16 13.47
C GLN A 224 -9.92 -32.03 12.15
N ALA A 225 -10.03 -30.80 11.62
CA ALA A 225 -10.74 -30.52 10.38
C ALA A 225 -10.03 -31.08 9.13
N ARG A 226 -8.70 -31.28 9.19
CA ARG A 226 -7.85 -31.77 8.09
C ARG A 226 -8.10 -31.00 6.78
N PRO A 227 -7.92 -29.66 6.74
CA PRO A 227 -8.10 -28.90 5.52
C PRO A 227 -7.00 -29.23 4.49
N ASP A 228 -7.30 -29.10 3.21
CA ASP A 228 -6.32 -29.18 2.12
C ASP A 228 -5.40 -27.94 2.10
N TRP A 229 -5.95 -26.78 2.46
CA TRP A 229 -5.24 -25.50 2.47
C TRP A 229 -5.59 -24.66 3.69
N VAL A 230 -4.63 -23.86 4.15
CA VAL A 230 -4.86 -22.78 5.12
C VAL A 230 -4.63 -21.44 4.44
N ILE A 231 -5.62 -20.56 4.51
CA ILE A 231 -5.46 -19.14 4.22
C ILE A 231 -5.13 -18.46 5.54
N LEU A 232 -3.97 -17.81 5.62
CA LEU A 232 -3.57 -17.03 6.78
C LEU A 232 -3.82 -15.54 6.50
N ARG A 233 -4.76 -14.96 7.24
CA ARG A 233 -4.98 -13.52 7.33
C ARG A 233 -4.43 -13.01 8.67
N GLY A 234 -3.14 -13.27 8.86
CA GLY A 234 -2.36 -12.83 10.01
C GLY A 234 -1.96 -11.37 9.90
N TRP A 235 -1.51 -10.82 11.02
CA TRP A 235 -0.85 -9.52 11.07
C TRP A 235 0.01 -9.42 12.33
N GLY A 236 1.22 -8.85 12.19
CA GLY A 236 2.17 -8.72 13.29
C GLY A 236 2.51 -10.05 13.95
N VAL A 237 2.56 -10.07 15.28
CA VAL A 237 2.96 -11.25 16.06
C VAL A 237 2.08 -12.48 15.80
N MET A 238 0.82 -12.29 15.40
CA MET A 238 -0.08 -13.39 15.05
C MET A 238 0.50 -14.26 13.92
N SER A 239 1.14 -13.67 12.90
CA SER A 239 1.61 -14.40 11.72
C SER A 239 2.68 -15.43 12.09
N GLN A 240 3.71 -15.01 12.83
CA GLN A 240 4.80 -15.89 13.25
C GLN A 240 4.32 -16.99 14.21
N VAL A 241 3.33 -16.71 15.06
CA VAL A 241 2.74 -17.71 15.95
C VAL A 241 1.94 -18.73 15.14
N SER A 242 1.12 -18.28 14.18
CA SER A 242 0.37 -19.15 13.26
C SER A 242 1.29 -20.11 12.50
N ILE A 243 2.42 -19.63 12.00
CA ILE A 243 3.40 -20.45 11.29
C ILE A 243 4.02 -21.52 12.21
N LYS A 244 4.37 -21.15 13.45
CA LYS A 244 4.93 -22.08 14.45
C LYS A 244 3.91 -23.14 14.87
N GLU A 245 2.67 -22.75 15.12
CA GLU A 245 1.60 -23.68 15.50
C GLU A 245 1.25 -24.65 14.36
N ALA A 246 1.22 -24.16 13.11
CA ALA A 246 1.08 -25.02 11.93
C ALA A 246 2.18 -26.10 11.88
N ALA A 247 3.43 -25.71 12.13
CA ALA A 247 4.54 -26.66 12.20
C ALA A 247 4.40 -27.64 13.38
N ALA A 248 3.98 -27.16 14.55
CA ALA A 248 3.79 -27.99 15.75
C ALA A 248 2.73 -29.07 15.57
N ILE A 249 1.69 -28.82 14.78
CA ILE A 249 0.66 -29.82 14.45
C ILE A 249 0.99 -30.65 13.20
N GLY A 250 2.14 -30.41 12.56
CA GLY A 250 2.55 -31.12 11.34
C GLY A 250 1.84 -30.67 10.05
N PHE A 251 1.23 -29.48 10.03
CA PHE A 251 0.65 -28.91 8.82
C PHE A 251 1.75 -28.39 7.88
N ALA A 252 1.61 -28.68 6.59
CA ALA A 252 2.61 -28.34 5.58
C ALA A 252 2.55 -26.84 5.24
N ARG A 253 3.67 -26.13 5.36
CA ARG A 253 3.70 -24.66 5.17
C ARG A 253 3.53 -24.24 3.71
N ASP A 254 3.88 -25.11 2.78
CA ASP A 254 3.60 -24.95 1.34
C ASP A 254 2.12 -25.14 0.97
N LYS A 255 1.29 -25.55 1.95
CA LYS A 255 -0.18 -25.52 1.89
C LYS A 255 -0.80 -24.37 2.71
N MET A 256 0.02 -23.41 3.14
CA MET A 256 -0.43 -22.18 3.80
C MET A 256 -0.21 -20.98 2.89
N VAL A 257 -1.25 -20.17 2.65
CA VAL A 257 -1.17 -18.96 1.81
C VAL A 257 -1.57 -17.70 2.60
N GLY A 258 -0.57 -16.90 2.92
CA GLY A 258 -0.67 -15.59 3.55
C GLY A 258 -1.35 -14.52 2.70
N VAL A 259 -1.93 -13.54 3.38
CA VAL A 259 -2.12 -12.18 2.86
C VAL A 259 -0.75 -11.49 2.80
N TYR A 260 -0.56 -10.51 1.90
CA TYR A 260 0.68 -9.73 1.82
C TYR A 260 1.06 -8.93 3.09
N TRP A 261 0.20 -8.88 4.11
CA TRP A 261 0.49 -8.33 5.46
C TRP A 261 0.99 -9.38 6.46
N SER A 262 0.99 -10.65 6.06
CA SER A 262 1.65 -11.77 6.72
C SER A 262 2.70 -12.35 5.77
N GLY A 263 3.49 -11.49 5.13
CA GLY A 263 4.40 -11.83 4.04
C GLY A 263 5.72 -11.10 4.12
N SER A 264 6.13 -10.68 5.32
CA SER A 264 7.37 -9.96 5.56
C SER A 264 8.42 -10.82 6.25
N GLU A 265 9.65 -10.31 6.29
CA GLU A 265 10.75 -10.86 7.08
C GLU A 265 10.36 -10.90 8.58
N GLN A 266 9.60 -9.91 9.07
CA GLN A 266 9.14 -9.85 10.46
C GLN A 266 8.11 -10.94 10.82
N ASP A 267 7.43 -11.51 9.83
CA ASP A 267 6.50 -12.62 10.03
C ASP A 267 7.20 -13.99 10.03
N THR A 268 8.36 -14.10 9.38
CA THR A 268 8.98 -15.38 9.03
C THR A 268 10.29 -15.64 9.78
N VAL A 269 11.16 -14.64 9.91
CA VAL A 269 12.44 -14.77 10.63
C VAL A 269 12.24 -15.23 12.08
N PRO A 270 11.29 -14.67 12.87
CA PRO A 270 11.06 -15.13 14.24
C PRO A 270 10.48 -16.54 14.35
N ALA A 271 9.89 -17.07 13.28
CA ALA A 271 9.39 -18.44 13.23
C ALA A 271 10.50 -19.46 12.88
N GLY A 272 11.68 -18.99 12.45
CA GLY A 272 12.84 -19.84 12.13
C GLY A 272 12.51 -20.91 11.09
N ASP A 273 13.00 -22.13 11.33
CA ASP A 273 12.80 -23.27 10.42
C ASP A 273 11.32 -23.65 10.23
N ALA A 274 10.43 -23.27 11.16
CA ALA A 274 8.99 -23.49 10.99
C ALA A 274 8.43 -22.73 9.79
N ALA A 275 9.05 -21.62 9.38
CA ALA A 275 8.60 -20.81 8.24
C ALA A 275 9.01 -21.36 6.87
N LYS A 276 9.95 -22.32 6.79
CA LYS A 276 10.40 -22.86 5.50
C LYS A 276 9.23 -23.44 4.71
N GLY A 277 9.08 -22.99 3.47
CA GLY A 277 8.00 -23.37 2.56
C GLY A 277 6.73 -22.54 2.68
N TYR A 278 6.62 -21.62 3.65
CA TYR A 278 5.44 -20.77 3.82
C TYR A 278 5.22 -19.87 2.60
N ILE A 279 3.98 -19.81 2.11
CA ILE A 279 3.62 -19.00 0.95
C ILE A 279 2.84 -17.76 1.41
N SER A 280 3.09 -16.62 0.78
CA SER A 280 2.30 -15.41 0.96
C SER A 280 2.02 -14.73 -0.37
N ALA A 281 0.88 -14.05 -0.46
CA ALA A 281 0.65 -13.08 -1.51
C ALA A 281 1.67 -11.94 -1.40
N ALA A 282 2.01 -11.32 -2.52
CA ALA A 282 2.89 -10.18 -2.63
C ALA A 282 2.25 -9.15 -3.57
N MET A 283 2.10 -7.91 -3.08
CA MET A 283 1.66 -6.79 -3.93
C MET A 283 2.83 -6.18 -4.72
N HIS A 284 4.07 -6.56 -4.39
CA HIS A 284 5.29 -6.00 -4.95
C HIS A 284 6.50 -6.93 -4.81
N GLY A 285 7.58 -6.65 -5.54
CA GLY A 285 8.89 -7.31 -5.38
C GLY A 285 9.62 -6.92 -4.07
N SER A 286 10.60 -7.73 -3.67
CA SER A 286 11.46 -7.48 -2.50
C SER A 286 12.95 -7.53 -2.88
N GLY A 287 13.81 -7.03 -2.00
CA GLY A 287 15.25 -6.90 -2.21
C GLY A 287 15.67 -5.52 -2.71
N THR A 288 16.97 -5.37 -2.91
CA THR A 288 17.62 -4.08 -3.19
C THR A 288 17.97 -3.86 -4.66
N ALA A 289 17.76 -4.85 -5.53
CA ALA A 289 18.24 -4.83 -6.91
C ALA A 289 17.51 -3.80 -7.83
N PHE A 290 16.40 -3.21 -7.37
CA PHE A 290 15.62 -2.27 -8.17
C PHE A 290 16.33 -0.91 -8.30
N PRO A 291 16.37 -0.29 -9.50
CA PRO A 291 17.02 1.01 -9.69
C PRO A 291 16.52 2.11 -8.74
N VAL A 292 15.22 2.16 -8.44
CA VAL A 292 14.67 3.14 -7.48
C VAL A 292 15.24 2.96 -6.07
N VAL A 293 15.50 1.72 -5.65
CA VAL A 293 16.10 1.42 -4.35
C VAL A 293 17.58 1.80 -4.36
N GLN A 294 18.29 1.54 -5.46
CA GLN A 294 19.68 1.96 -5.64
C GLN A 294 19.84 3.49 -5.64
N ASP A 295 18.89 4.22 -6.21
CA ASP A 295 18.90 5.68 -6.17
C ASP A 295 18.69 6.21 -4.74
N VAL A 296 17.81 5.59 -3.95
CA VAL A 296 17.67 5.95 -2.53
C VAL A 296 18.99 5.70 -1.78
N ILE A 297 19.66 4.57 -2.00
CA ILE A 297 20.96 4.29 -1.39
C ILE A 297 21.97 5.39 -1.76
N ARG A 298 22.13 5.68 -3.05
CA ARG A 298 23.13 6.63 -3.57
C ARG A 298 22.87 8.07 -3.14
N HIS A 299 21.62 8.52 -3.23
CA HIS A 299 21.29 9.94 -3.05
C HIS A 299 20.92 10.29 -1.60
N VAL A 300 20.59 9.30 -0.77
CA VAL A 300 20.17 9.51 0.63
C VAL A 300 21.16 8.86 1.60
N TYR A 301 21.32 7.54 1.56
CA TYR A 301 22.10 6.81 2.58
C TYR A 301 23.62 6.98 2.46
N ASP A 302 24.17 7.04 1.25
CA ASP A 302 25.60 7.28 1.02
C ASP A 302 26.00 8.72 1.38
N LYS A 303 25.02 9.63 1.40
CA LYS A 303 25.18 11.01 1.86
C LYS A 303 24.88 11.22 3.34
N GLY A 304 24.59 10.14 4.10
CA GLY A 304 24.28 10.22 5.53
C GLY A 304 22.92 10.85 5.86
N LYS A 305 21.97 10.88 4.91
CA LYS A 305 20.64 11.50 5.05
C LYS A 305 19.50 10.49 5.24
N GLY A 306 19.80 9.23 5.55
CA GLY A 306 18.80 8.16 5.72
C GLY A 306 17.89 8.40 6.91
N ASN A 307 16.60 8.03 6.78
CA ASN A 307 15.60 8.22 7.84
C ASN A 307 15.46 7.01 8.79
N GLY A 308 16.25 5.96 8.59
CA GLY A 308 16.20 4.77 9.44
C GLY A 308 17.41 3.86 9.32
N ASP A 309 17.25 2.62 9.79
CA ASP A 309 18.32 1.63 9.82
C ASP A 309 18.59 1.06 8.42
N LYS A 310 19.86 1.09 7.99
CA LYS A 310 20.31 0.58 6.70
C LYS A 310 19.95 -0.90 6.49
N LYS A 311 19.80 -1.69 7.55
CA LYS A 311 19.45 -3.12 7.44
C LYS A 311 18.03 -3.36 6.91
N GLU A 312 17.16 -2.36 7.01
CA GLU A 312 15.76 -2.48 6.55
C GLU A 312 15.64 -2.25 5.04
N ILE A 313 16.65 -1.66 4.40
CA ILE A 313 16.61 -1.34 2.96
C ILE A 313 16.43 -2.63 2.15
N GLY A 314 15.38 -2.66 1.31
CA GLY A 314 15.04 -3.81 0.49
C GLY A 314 14.16 -4.87 1.16
N THR A 315 13.91 -4.77 2.47
CA THR A 315 12.90 -5.63 3.12
C THR A 315 11.52 -5.39 2.52
N VAL A 316 10.61 -6.36 2.67
CA VAL A 316 9.25 -6.24 2.15
C VAL A 316 8.57 -4.96 2.66
N MET A 317 8.69 -4.65 3.96
CA MET A 317 8.03 -3.47 4.53
C MET A 317 8.67 -2.17 4.06
N TRP A 318 10.00 -2.08 3.99
CA TRP A 318 10.67 -0.87 3.50
C TRP A 318 10.38 -0.62 2.01
N ASN A 319 10.41 -1.66 1.17
CA ASN A 319 10.03 -1.54 -0.24
C ASN A 319 8.55 -1.13 -0.42
N ARG A 320 7.66 -1.54 0.50
CA ARG A 320 6.28 -1.04 0.52
C ARG A 320 6.23 0.47 0.73
N GLY A 321 7.09 1.00 1.60
CA GLY A 321 7.32 2.44 1.78
C GLY A 321 7.69 3.16 0.48
N ILE A 322 8.63 2.59 -0.29
CA ILE A 322 9.00 3.12 -1.62
C ILE A 322 7.78 3.18 -2.54
N ILE A 323 6.90 2.17 -2.48
CA ILE A 323 5.70 2.14 -3.32
C ILE A 323 4.65 3.16 -2.86
N HIS A 324 4.47 3.36 -1.55
CA HIS A 324 3.72 4.51 -1.05
C HIS A 324 4.29 5.82 -1.62
N GLY A 325 5.62 5.92 -1.72
CA GLY A 325 6.34 7.04 -2.33
C GLY A 325 5.97 7.24 -3.78
N LEU A 326 6.19 6.20 -4.58
CA LEU A 326 5.90 6.18 -6.01
C LEU A 326 4.46 6.60 -6.29
N VAL A 327 3.49 5.98 -5.61
CA VAL A 327 2.06 6.20 -5.89
C VAL A 327 1.59 7.59 -5.44
N ASN A 328 1.91 8.01 -4.22
CA ASN A 328 1.46 9.31 -3.70
C ASN A 328 2.12 10.47 -4.47
N ILE A 329 3.41 10.36 -4.78
CA ILE A 329 4.11 11.44 -5.48
C ILE A 329 3.77 11.47 -6.97
N GLU A 330 3.51 10.33 -7.60
CA GLU A 330 3.01 10.31 -8.98
C GLU A 330 1.65 11.01 -9.08
N ALA A 331 0.77 10.85 -8.09
CA ALA A 331 -0.50 11.58 -8.05
C ALA A 331 -0.26 13.11 -8.01
N ILE A 332 0.71 13.57 -7.22
CA ILE A 332 1.09 14.99 -7.19
C ILE A 332 1.65 15.43 -8.56
N ILE A 333 2.48 14.62 -9.22
CA ILE A 333 3.02 14.92 -10.56
C ILE A 333 1.88 15.06 -11.58
N VAL A 334 0.95 14.11 -11.61
CA VAL A 334 -0.23 14.14 -12.49
C VAL A 334 -1.08 15.37 -12.22
N ALA A 335 -1.30 15.70 -10.94
CA ALA A 335 -2.05 16.89 -10.57
C ALA A 335 -1.31 18.19 -10.95
N GLN A 336 0.01 18.28 -10.77
CA GLN A 336 0.80 19.44 -11.18
C GLN A 336 0.76 19.67 -12.69
N ALA A 337 0.65 18.60 -13.49
CA ALA A 337 0.48 18.72 -14.94
C ALA A 337 -0.82 19.45 -15.31
N LYS A 338 -1.86 19.40 -14.47
CA LYS A 338 -3.14 20.10 -14.66
C LYS A 338 -3.21 21.45 -13.96
N PHE A 339 -2.75 21.54 -12.72
CA PHE A 339 -2.95 22.70 -11.84
C PHE A 339 -1.72 23.62 -11.71
N GLY A 340 -0.61 23.23 -12.35
CA GLY A 340 0.67 23.94 -12.34
C GLY A 340 1.66 23.34 -11.35
N LYS A 341 2.95 23.58 -11.60
CA LYS A 341 4.07 23.14 -10.76
C LYS A 341 4.20 23.99 -9.50
N LYS A 342 3.34 23.75 -8.52
CA LYS A 342 3.24 24.47 -7.24
C LYS A 342 2.77 23.51 -6.13
N PRO A 343 2.83 23.89 -4.85
CA PRO A 343 2.12 23.15 -3.81
C PRO A 343 0.62 23.05 -4.13
N LEU A 344 0.05 21.87 -3.93
CA LEU A 344 -1.33 21.52 -4.26
C LEU A 344 -2.15 21.25 -3.00
N LYS A 345 -3.45 21.52 -3.09
CA LYS A 345 -4.45 21.18 -2.07
C LYS A 345 -4.90 19.72 -2.22
N GLY A 346 -5.52 19.17 -1.17
CA GLY A 346 -6.07 17.81 -1.19
C GLY A 346 -7.01 17.52 -2.37
N GLU A 347 -7.87 18.47 -2.75
CA GLU A 347 -8.76 18.37 -3.93
C GLU A 347 -8.00 18.18 -5.25
N GLU A 348 -6.85 18.86 -5.41
CA GLU A 348 -6.03 18.77 -6.62
C GLU A 348 -5.26 17.45 -6.65
N VAL A 349 -4.75 17.00 -5.49
CA VAL A 349 -4.09 15.68 -5.34
C VAL A 349 -5.09 14.54 -5.54
N GLN A 350 -6.34 14.71 -5.10
CA GLN A 350 -7.44 13.78 -5.34
C GLN A 350 -7.66 13.56 -6.84
N PHE A 351 -7.67 14.63 -7.64
CA PHE A 351 -7.70 14.52 -9.10
C PHE A 351 -6.49 13.71 -9.63
N GLY A 352 -5.29 13.95 -9.10
CA GLY A 352 -4.10 13.18 -9.44
C GLY A 352 -4.27 11.68 -9.17
N LEU A 353 -4.82 11.32 -8.01
CA LEU A 353 -5.07 9.94 -7.58
C LEU A 353 -6.11 9.24 -8.47
N GLU A 354 -7.08 9.95 -9.02
CA GLU A 354 -8.03 9.41 -10.00
C GLU A 354 -7.47 9.27 -11.41
N ASN A 355 -6.32 9.89 -11.71
CA ASN A 355 -5.75 9.93 -13.05
C ASN A 355 -4.36 9.28 -13.10
N LEU A 356 -4.05 8.41 -12.13
CA LEU A 356 -2.84 7.61 -12.15
C LEU A 356 -2.88 6.64 -13.34
N ASN A 357 -1.78 6.55 -14.07
CA ASN A 357 -1.62 5.61 -15.17
C ASN A 357 -0.18 5.08 -15.17
N PHE A 358 0.06 4.05 -14.36
CA PHE A 358 1.34 3.33 -14.30
C PHE A 358 1.40 2.34 -15.47
N THR A 359 1.76 2.81 -16.66
CA THR A 359 2.08 1.92 -17.79
C THR A 359 3.39 1.16 -17.54
N ALA A 360 3.67 0.11 -18.30
CA ALA A 360 4.94 -0.62 -18.20
C ALA A 360 6.14 0.32 -18.41
N GLU A 361 6.05 1.24 -19.37
CA GLU A 361 7.08 2.24 -19.67
C GLU A 361 7.26 3.20 -18.49
N ARG A 362 6.17 3.67 -17.88
CA ARG A 362 6.25 4.57 -16.73
C ARG A 362 6.84 3.87 -15.50
N VAL A 363 6.41 2.64 -15.21
CA VAL A 363 6.97 1.80 -14.13
C VAL A 363 8.47 1.60 -14.33
N LYS A 364 8.90 1.31 -15.57
CA LYS A 364 10.32 1.17 -15.90
C LYS A 364 11.10 2.47 -15.75
N ALA A 365 10.55 3.60 -16.22
CA ALA A 365 11.17 4.92 -16.09
C ALA A 365 11.33 5.35 -14.62
N LEU A 366 10.43 4.89 -13.74
CA LEU A 366 10.52 5.08 -12.30
C LEU A 366 11.53 4.14 -11.62
N GLY A 367 12.19 3.24 -12.36
CA GLY A 367 13.11 2.26 -11.79
C GLY A 367 12.42 1.17 -10.97
N ALA A 368 11.12 0.94 -11.21
CA ALA A 368 10.26 0.07 -10.42
C ALA A 368 9.78 -1.18 -11.20
N GLU A 369 10.43 -1.51 -12.31
CA GLU A 369 10.17 -2.74 -13.07
C GLU A 369 10.30 -3.97 -12.16
N ASN A 370 9.29 -4.84 -12.17
CA ASN A 370 9.13 -5.99 -11.26
C ASN A 370 8.95 -5.65 -9.76
N LEU A 371 9.11 -4.39 -9.35
CA LEU A 371 8.75 -3.93 -8.02
C LEU A 371 7.25 -3.62 -7.93
N LEU A 372 6.75 -2.77 -8.83
CA LEU A 372 5.35 -2.32 -8.87
C LEU A 372 4.70 -2.80 -10.18
N PRO A 373 3.56 -3.51 -10.15
CA PRO A 373 2.86 -3.86 -11.38
C PRO A 373 2.21 -2.63 -12.04
N PRO A 374 1.97 -2.66 -13.37
CA PRO A 374 1.14 -1.66 -14.03
C PRO A 374 -0.29 -1.62 -13.46
N PHE A 375 -0.83 -0.42 -13.30
CA PHE A 375 -2.23 -0.20 -12.89
C PHE A 375 -2.68 1.20 -13.29
N LYS A 376 -4.00 1.42 -13.33
CA LYS A 376 -4.60 2.71 -13.68
C LYS A 376 -5.85 2.95 -12.85
N THR A 377 -6.05 4.18 -12.40
CA THR A 377 -7.25 4.58 -11.64
C THR A 377 -8.20 5.43 -12.47
N SER A 378 -9.40 5.65 -11.93
CA SER A 378 -10.41 6.56 -12.45
C SER A 378 -11.34 7.02 -11.33
N CYS A 379 -12.16 8.04 -11.55
CA CYS A 379 -13.25 8.43 -10.63
C CYS A 379 -14.17 7.25 -10.23
N ARG A 380 -14.35 6.25 -11.10
CA ARG A 380 -15.18 5.06 -10.82
C ARG A 380 -14.41 3.93 -10.12
N ASP A 381 -13.09 3.94 -10.23
CA ASP A 381 -12.20 2.88 -9.76
C ASP A 381 -10.97 3.47 -9.08
N HIS A 382 -11.05 3.54 -7.76
CA HIS A 382 -9.98 3.99 -6.88
C HIS A 382 -9.02 2.86 -6.47
N GLU A 383 -9.20 1.63 -6.95
CA GLU A 383 -8.27 0.52 -6.71
C GLU A 383 -7.21 0.46 -7.81
N GLY A 384 -7.67 0.46 -9.07
CA GLY A 384 -6.85 0.28 -10.27
C GLY A 384 -6.48 -1.17 -10.61
N GLN A 385 -6.96 -2.13 -9.80
CA GLN A 385 -7.07 -3.56 -10.11
C GLN A 385 -5.76 -4.25 -10.49
N ALA A 386 -4.64 -3.83 -9.91
CA ALA A 386 -3.35 -4.43 -10.15
C ALA A 386 -3.36 -5.94 -9.83
N PRO A 387 -2.58 -6.75 -10.57
CA PRO A 387 -2.44 -8.17 -10.27
C PRO A 387 -1.58 -8.41 -9.02
N VAL A 388 -1.64 -9.63 -8.50
CA VAL A 388 -0.93 -10.06 -7.28
C VAL A 388 0.08 -11.16 -7.61
N LYS A 389 1.24 -11.18 -6.96
CA LYS A 389 2.21 -12.29 -7.03
C LYS A 389 2.14 -13.18 -5.80
N PHE A 390 2.76 -14.34 -5.86
CA PHE A 390 2.94 -15.23 -4.73
C PHE A 390 4.42 -15.53 -4.53
N GLN A 391 4.83 -15.49 -3.27
CA GLN A 391 6.20 -15.71 -2.85
C GLN A 391 6.26 -16.80 -1.78
N GLN A 392 7.36 -17.55 -1.76
CA GLN A 392 7.62 -18.61 -0.79
C GLN A 392 8.88 -18.30 0.00
N TRP A 393 8.83 -18.54 1.31
CA TRP A 393 9.98 -18.39 2.19
C TRP A 393 10.89 -19.62 2.09
N ASP A 394 12.14 -19.44 1.69
CA ASP A 394 13.12 -20.54 1.57
C ASP A 394 13.85 -20.86 2.89
N GLY A 395 13.60 -20.07 3.94
CA GLY A 395 14.31 -20.13 5.22
C GLY A 395 15.19 -18.91 5.48
N GLN A 396 15.52 -18.15 4.44
CA GLN A 396 16.39 -16.97 4.51
C GLN A 396 15.80 -15.75 3.79
N LYS A 397 15.10 -15.95 2.68
CA LYS A 397 14.52 -14.89 1.86
C LYS A 397 13.21 -15.33 1.19
N TRP A 398 12.50 -14.34 0.67
CA TRP A 398 11.33 -14.55 -0.18
C TRP A 398 11.74 -14.83 -1.62
N VAL A 399 11.18 -15.88 -2.21
CA VAL A 399 11.35 -16.26 -3.61
C VAL A 399 10.01 -16.17 -4.31
N MET A 400 9.92 -15.45 -5.42
CA MET A 400 8.69 -15.40 -6.23
C MET A 400 8.44 -16.76 -6.88
N ILE A 401 7.24 -17.31 -6.67
CA ILE A 401 6.84 -18.64 -7.17
C ILE A 401 5.64 -18.59 -8.13
N SER A 402 5.28 -17.39 -8.56
CA SER A 402 4.26 -17.17 -9.59
C SER A 402 4.59 -15.92 -10.42
N ASP A 403 4.04 -15.89 -11.63
CA ASP A 403 3.81 -14.65 -12.35
C ASP A 403 2.69 -13.83 -11.69
N TRP A 404 2.40 -12.68 -12.27
CA TRP A 404 1.28 -11.82 -11.87
C TRP A 404 -0.06 -12.56 -12.09
N VAL A 405 -0.81 -12.78 -11.01
CA VAL A 405 -2.14 -13.39 -11.01
C VAL A 405 -3.19 -12.28 -11.00
N THR A 406 -4.03 -12.25 -12.04
CA THR A 406 -5.09 -11.24 -12.18
C THR A 406 -6.20 -11.46 -11.15
N THR A 407 -6.81 -10.36 -10.73
CA THR A 407 -7.97 -10.35 -9.83
C THR A 407 -9.25 -10.74 -10.62
N ASP A 408 -10.35 -11.11 -9.95
CA ASP A 408 -11.62 -11.47 -10.59
C ASP A 408 -12.69 -10.42 -10.31
N GLN A 409 -12.71 -9.37 -11.14
CA GLN A 409 -13.65 -8.28 -11.02
C GLN A 409 -15.09 -8.66 -11.34
N SER A 410 -15.32 -9.81 -11.99
CA SER A 410 -16.68 -10.36 -12.16
C SER A 410 -17.34 -10.72 -10.83
N ILE A 411 -16.53 -10.98 -9.79
CA ILE A 411 -16.99 -11.23 -8.42
C ILE A 411 -16.90 -9.94 -7.60
N VAL A 412 -15.75 -9.28 -7.66
CA VAL A 412 -15.41 -8.20 -6.73
C VAL A 412 -16.22 -6.93 -7.00
N ARG A 413 -16.35 -6.50 -8.27
CA ARG A 413 -17.00 -5.23 -8.59
C ARG A 413 -18.49 -5.19 -8.20
N PRO A 414 -19.32 -6.23 -8.48
CA PRO A 414 -20.71 -6.23 -8.03
C PRO A 414 -20.86 -6.14 -6.52
N MET A 415 -20.03 -6.86 -5.76
CA MET A 415 -20.05 -6.80 -4.30
C MET A 415 -19.65 -5.40 -3.79
N ILE A 416 -18.65 -4.76 -4.42
CA ILE A 416 -18.21 -3.40 -4.10
C ILE A 416 -19.35 -2.41 -4.31
N GLU A 417 -20.03 -2.45 -5.46
CA GLU A 417 -21.11 -1.51 -5.76
C GLU A 417 -22.30 -1.66 -4.79
N VAL A 418 -22.62 -2.89 -4.38
CA VAL A 418 -23.67 -3.14 -3.36
C VAL A 418 -23.26 -2.59 -1.98
N SER A 419 -22.03 -2.82 -1.55
CA SER A 419 -21.51 -2.31 -0.27
C SER A 419 -21.43 -0.79 -0.26
N ALA A 420 -20.89 -0.19 -1.33
CA ALA A 420 -20.80 1.25 -1.48
C ALA A 420 -22.18 1.92 -1.54
N ALA A 421 -23.15 1.33 -2.25
CA ALA A 421 -24.52 1.83 -2.28
C ALA A 421 -25.22 1.74 -0.91
N SER A 422 -24.94 0.68 -0.15
CA SER A 422 -25.46 0.54 1.22
C SER A 422 -24.89 1.62 2.14
N TYR A 423 -23.59 1.88 2.06
CA TYR A 423 -22.95 2.98 2.79
C TYR A 423 -23.50 4.35 2.37
N ALA A 424 -23.66 4.58 1.06
CA ALA A 424 -24.21 5.81 0.53
C ALA A 424 -25.63 6.08 1.07
N LYS A 425 -26.48 5.03 1.13
CA LYS A 425 -27.82 5.11 1.71
C LYS A 425 -27.78 5.41 3.21
N GLU A 426 -26.92 4.73 3.97
CA GLU A 426 -26.77 4.93 5.42
C GLU A 426 -26.32 6.35 5.75
N LYS A 427 -25.36 6.88 4.99
CA LYS A 427 -24.74 8.20 5.19
C LYS A 427 -25.41 9.33 4.43
N ASN A 428 -26.51 9.04 3.74
CA ASN A 428 -27.25 10.00 2.90
C ASN A 428 -26.34 10.69 1.86
N ILE A 429 -25.40 9.93 1.27
CA ILE A 429 -24.49 10.38 0.23
C ILE A 429 -25.14 10.15 -1.12
N THR A 430 -25.13 11.17 -1.97
CA THR A 430 -25.47 11.01 -3.39
C THR A 430 -24.20 10.66 -4.16
N PRO A 431 -24.13 9.51 -4.85
CA PRO A 431 -22.96 9.16 -5.64
C PRO A 431 -22.69 10.22 -6.73
N ARG A 432 -21.44 10.68 -6.87
CA ARG A 432 -21.07 11.66 -7.91
C ARG A 432 -21.04 11.05 -9.30
N SER A 433 -21.16 11.89 -10.33
CA SER A 433 -20.98 11.47 -11.73
C SER A 433 -19.50 11.34 -12.09
N CYS A 434 -19.20 10.24 -12.78
CA CYS A 434 -17.98 9.95 -13.51
C CYS A 434 -18.44 9.53 -14.93
#